data_AF-A0A9W7DDH8-F1
#
_entry.id   AF-A0A9W7DDH8-F1
#
_cell.length_a   1.000
_cell.length_b   1.000
_cell.length_c   1.000
_cell.angle_alpha   90.00
_cell.angle_beta   90.00
_cell.angle_gamma   90.00
#
_symmetry.space_group_name_H-M   'P 1'
#
loop_
_entity.id
_entity.type
_entity.pdbx_description
1 polymer ?
#
loop_
_entity_poly.entity_id
_entity_poly.type
_entity_poly.pdbx_seq_one_letter_code
_entity_poly.pdbx_strand_id
1 'polypeptide(L)'
;MKPTLRAHFKEHKYDWFPRDYNTEVAKFDRRTPGLFKDEWSGDAMVSLSRKNYICYLPDESYKVKVSAKGIQQGGGRNNGVLNPDGFETVVRDPSRYKVQTRVSNYRKKPSLSSPILKTTALNYYYDKRRVLDDGITTEPLDI
;
A
#
# COMPACT_ATOMS: atom_id res chain seq x y z
N MET A 1 -8.18 -26.98 8.19
CA MET A 1 -9.50 -26.35 7.99
C MET A 1 -10.17 -26.16 9.36
N LYS A 2 -10.81 -25.02 9.66
CA LYS A 2 -11.45 -24.81 10.97
C LYS A 2 -12.57 -25.86 11.18
N PRO A 3 -12.66 -26.54 12.33
CA PRO A 3 -13.67 -27.58 12.57
C PRO A 3 -15.11 -27.09 12.36
N THR A 4 -15.38 -25.85 12.78
CA THR A 4 -16.70 -25.21 12.67
C THR A 4 -17.16 -24.92 11.24
N LEU A 5 -16.24 -24.86 10.26
CA LEU A 5 -16.56 -24.56 8.87
C LEU A 5 -16.66 -25.82 7.99
N ARG A 6 -16.42 -27.01 8.57
CA ARG A 6 -16.30 -28.27 7.82
C ARG A 6 -17.59 -28.68 7.09
N ALA A 7 -18.75 -28.39 7.67
CA ALA A 7 -20.05 -28.66 7.06
C ALA A 7 -20.31 -27.74 5.86
N HIS A 8 -20.17 -26.43 6.07
CA HIS A 8 -20.32 -25.39 5.05
C HIS A 8 -19.42 -25.64 3.81
N PHE A 9 -18.15 -25.98 4.01
CA PHE A 9 -17.27 -26.33 2.88
C PHE A 9 -17.73 -27.55 2.09
N LYS A 10 -18.29 -28.58 2.74
CA LYS A 10 -18.75 -29.77 2.02
C LYS A 10 -19.95 -29.46 1.14
N GLU A 11 -20.83 -28.57 1.60
CA GLU A 11 -22.01 -28.08 0.88
C GLU A 11 -21.60 -27.23 -0.32
N HIS A 12 -20.65 -26.31 -0.12
CA HIS A 12 -20.24 -25.32 -1.11
C HIS A 12 -18.91 -25.62 -1.82
N LYS A 13 -18.44 -26.88 -1.80
CA LYS A 13 -17.11 -27.25 -2.35
C LYS A 13 -16.94 -27.00 -3.85
N TYR A 14 -18.03 -26.90 -4.59
CA TYR A 14 -18.03 -26.66 -6.04
C TYR A 14 -18.35 -25.22 -6.39
N ASP A 15 -18.76 -24.41 -5.40
CA ASP A 15 -19.00 -23.00 -5.59
C ASP A 15 -17.66 -22.25 -5.58
N TRP A 16 -17.58 -21.17 -6.36
CA TRP A 16 -16.38 -20.35 -6.43
C TRP A 16 -16.22 -19.49 -5.16
N PHE A 17 -15.60 -20.07 -4.14
CA PHE A 17 -15.27 -19.42 -2.86
C PHE A 17 -16.42 -18.60 -2.24
N PRO A 18 -17.60 -19.18 -1.98
CA PRO A 18 -18.64 -18.45 -1.26
C PRO A 18 -18.17 -18.22 0.18
N ARG A 19 -17.96 -16.94 0.54
CA ARG A 19 -17.67 -16.54 1.92
C ARG A 19 -18.92 -16.01 2.62
N ASP A 20 -20.02 -16.73 2.44
CA ASP A 20 -21.33 -16.49 3.05
C ASP A 20 -21.47 -17.07 4.47
N TYR A 21 -20.51 -17.89 4.92
CA TYR A 21 -20.47 -18.46 6.28
C TYR A 21 -20.41 -17.43 7.42
N ASN A 22 -20.11 -16.16 7.13
CA ASN A 22 -20.16 -15.06 8.10
C ASN A 22 -20.65 -13.78 7.40
N THR A 23 -21.67 -13.14 7.96
CA THR A 23 -22.24 -11.87 7.46
C THR A 23 -21.21 -10.74 7.38
N GLU A 24 -20.21 -10.71 8.26
CA GLU A 24 -19.12 -9.73 8.19
C GLU A 24 -18.20 -9.99 6.99
N VAL A 25 -17.89 -11.25 6.70
CA VAL A 25 -17.02 -11.63 5.59
C VAL A 25 -17.76 -11.50 4.25
N ALA A 26 -19.03 -11.88 4.22
CA ALA A 26 -19.91 -11.76 3.06
C ALA A 26 -20.06 -10.31 2.57
N LYS A 27 -19.99 -9.31 3.47
CA LYS A 27 -19.98 -7.88 3.10
C LYS A 27 -18.81 -7.52 2.18
N PHE A 28 -17.67 -8.20 2.30
CA PHE A 28 -16.50 -7.98 1.43
C PHE A 28 -16.65 -8.67 0.05
N ASP A 29 -17.54 -9.66 -0.04
CA ASP A 29 -17.88 -10.41 -1.26
C ASP A 29 -19.10 -9.89 -2.01
N ARG A 30 -19.66 -8.73 -1.64
CA ARG A 30 -20.65 -8.00 -2.45
C ARG A 30 -20.11 -7.53 -3.82
N ARG A 31 -18.95 -8.02 -4.26
CA ARG A 31 -18.37 -7.77 -5.57
C ARG A 31 -18.94 -8.81 -6.54
N THR A 32 -19.75 -8.36 -7.49
CA THR A 32 -20.05 -9.18 -8.66
C THR A 32 -18.76 -9.31 -9.47
N PRO A 33 -18.25 -10.54 -9.69
CA PRO A 33 -17.05 -10.74 -10.50
C PRO A 33 -17.19 -10.07 -11.87
N GLY A 34 -16.17 -9.33 -12.29
CA GLY A 34 -16.19 -8.60 -13.56
C GLY A 34 -16.85 -7.22 -13.54
N LEU A 35 -17.54 -6.82 -12.46
CA LEU A 35 -18.05 -5.46 -12.31
C LEU A 35 -17.11 -4.60 -11.48
N PHE A 36 -16.85 -3.38 -11.95
CA PHE A 36 -16.19 -2.37 -11.15
C PHE A 36 -17.06 -1.99 -9.95
N LYS A 37 -16.40 -1.74 -8.82
CA LYS A 37 -17.02 -1.24 -7.60
C LYS A 37 -16.35 0.07 -7.24
N ASP A 38 -17.15 1.06 -6.83
CA ASP A 38 -16.60 2.25 -6.20
C ASP A 38 -15.95 1.88 -4.86
N GLU A 39 -14.64 2.04 -4.76
CA GLU A 39 -13.87 1.74 -3.55
C GLU A 39 -13.66 2.95 -2.65
N TRP A 40 -13.68 4.16 -3.20
CA TRP A 40 -13.46 5.41 -2.47
C TRP A 40 -13.83 6.59 -3.35
N SER A 41 -14.60 7.51 -2.80
CA SER A 41 -14.98 8.78 -3.40
C SER A 41 -14.66 9.92 -2.42
N GLY A 42 -14.22 11.06 -2.94
CA GLY A 42 -13.93 12.26 -2.17
C GLY A 42 -13.29 13.36 -3.03
N ASP A 43 -12.96 14.48 -2.39
CA ASP A 43 -12.65 15.74 -3.11
C ASP A 43 -11.19 15.90 -3.49
N ALA A 44 -10.27 15.32 -2.71
CA ALA A 44 -8.83 15.52 -2.89
C ALA A 44 -8.05 14.21 -2.95
N MET A 45 -7.05 14.19 -3.85
CA MET A 45 -6.07 13.14 -3.95
C MET A 45 -4.70 13.72 -4.27
N VAL A 46 -3.68 13.30 -3.51
CA VAL A 46 -2.27 13.57 -3.82
C VAL A 46 -1.57 12.26 -4.14
N SER A 47 -1.01 12.16 -5.34
CA SER A 47 -0.33 10.97 -5.84
C SER A 47 1.12 11.31 -6.17
N LEU A 48 2.07 10.58 -5.58
CA LEU A 48 3.50 10.82 -5.74
C LEU A 48 4.12 9.85 -6.76
N SER A 49 4.17 8.58 -6.41
CA SER A 49 4.72 7.50 -7.24
C SER A 49 3.78 6.29 -7.20
N ARG A 50 4.08 5.25 -8.00
CA ARG A 50 3.24 4.04 -8.05
C ARG A 50 3.00 3.49 -6.63
N LYS A 51 1.72 3.38 -6.25
CA LYS A 51 1.27 2.87 -4.93
C LYS A 51 1.68 3.75 -3.73
N ASN A 52 1.92 5.04 -3.98
CA ASN A 52 2.15 6.07 -2.95
C ASN A 52 1.20 7.24 -3.20
N TYR A 53 0.05 7.22 -2.53
CA TYR A 53 -0.99 8.25 -2.66
C TYR A 53 -1.79 8.40 -1.37
N ILE A 54 -2.43 9.55 -1.22
CA ILE A 54 -3.41 9.83 -0.18
C ILE A 54 -4.67 10.40 -0.82
N CYS A 55 -5.82 9.93 -0.37
CA CYS A 55 -7.13 10.45 -0.74
C CYS A 55 -7.84 10.89 0.55
N TYR A 56 -8.36 12.11 0.57
CA TYR A 56 -8.95 12.72 1.76
C TYR A 56 -10.09 13.68 1.39
N LEU A 57 -10.95 13.94 2.37
CA LEU A 57 -11.91 15.04 2.33
C LEU A 57 -11.39 16.16 3.26
N PRO A 58 -11.50 17.45 2.87
CA PRO A 58 -11.01 18.57 3.67
C PRO A 58 -11.71 18.72 5.02
N ASP A 59 -12.94 18.21 5.14
CA ASP A 59 -13.80 18.33 6.31
C ASP A 59 -13.53 17.27 7.40
N GLU A 60 -12.55 16.37 7.18
CA GLU A 60 -12.20 15.22 8.04
C GLU A 60 -13.38 14.29 8.39
N SER A 61 -14.54 14.44 7.75
CA SER A 61 -15.76 13.69 8.06
C SER A 61 -15.66 12.21 7.65
N TYR A 62 -14.68 11.91 6.79
CA TYR A 62 -14.50 10.62 6.15
C TYR A 62 -13.12 10.03 6.40
N LYS A 63 -13.07 8.70 6.29
CA LYS A 63 -11.84 7.93 6.42
C LYS A 63 -10.88 8.25 5.28
N VAL A 64 -9.72 8.81 5.64
CA VAL A 64 -8.58 9.01 4.74
C VAL A 64 -8.10 7.66 4.19
N LYS A 65 -7.90 7.59 2.87
CA LYS A 65 -7.32 6.42 2.19
C LYS A 65 -5.86 6.69 1.88
N VAL A 66 -4.96 6.06 2.63
CA VAL A 66 -3.51 6.17 2.42
C VAL A 66 -2.97 4.88 1.82
N SER A 67 -2.24 4.99 0.71
CA SER A 67 -1.37 3.94 0.20
C SER A 67 0.06 4.42 0.26
N ALA A 68 0.92 3.69 0.98
CA ALA A 68 2.32 4.04 1.11
C ALA A 68 3.17 2.76 1.11
N LYS A 69 3.61 2.35 -0.08
CA LYS A 69 4.31 1.07 -0.25
C LYS A 69 5.68 1.11 0.40
N GLY A 70 5.95 0.12 1.26
CA GLY A 70 7.23 -0.02 1.97
C GLY A 70 7.32 0.77 3.27
N ILE A 71 6.26 1.47 3.66
CA ILE A 71 6.17 2.21 4.92
C ILE A 71 5.16 1.54 5.83
N GLN A 72 5.52 1.36 7.10
CA GLN A 72 4.60 0.83 8.10
C GLN A 72 3.56 1.89 8.46
N GLN A 73 2.29 1.66 8.11
CA GLN A 73 1.18 2.55 8.46
C GLN A 73 0.67 2.32 9.90
N GLY A 74 0.85 1.11 10.44
CA GLY A 74 0.36 0.75 11.77
C GLY A 74 1.27 1.21 12.92
N GLY A 75 0.66 1.60 14.04
CA GLY A 75 1.37 1.90 15.29
C GLY A 75 1.80 3.36 15.47
N GLY A 76 1.20 4.31 14.74
CA GLY A 76 1.32 5.75 14.98
C GLY A 76 2.66 6.41 14.62
N ARG A 77 3.73 5.61 14.48
CA ARG A 77 5.11 6.09 14.25
C ARG A 77 5.28 7.00 13.03
N ASN A 78 4.47 6.80 12.00
CA ASN A 78 4.57 7.54 10.74
C ASN A 78 3.37 8.47 10.51
N ASN A 79 2.52 8.73 11.51
CA ASN A 79 1.35 9.61 11.36
C ASN A 79 1.73 11.07 11.05
N GLY A 80 2.90 11.51 11.51
CA GLY A 80 3.43 12.85 11.17
C GLY A 80 3.84 13.00 9.70
N VAL A 81 3.95 11.88 8.98
CA VAL A 81 4.37 11.83 7.56
C VAL A 81 3.24 11.38 6.64
N LEU A 82 2.48 10.38 7.06
CA LEU A 82 1.40 9.78 6.28
C LEU A 82 0.08 10.54 6.47
N ASN A 83 0.12 11.84 6.20
CA ASN A 83 -1.02 12.76 6.29
C ASN A 83 -1.04 13.69 5.06
N PRO A 84 -2.13 14.43 4.82
CA PRO A 84 -2.24 15.31 3.67
C PRO A 84 -1.07 16.29 3.53
N ASP A 85 -0.67 16.93 4.63
CA ASP A 85 0.43 17.90 4.67
C ASP A 85 1.78 17.29 4.24
N GLY A 86 2.08 16.07 4.69
CA GLY A 86 3.30 15.35 4.30
C GLY A 86 3.33 15.03 2.81
N PHE A 87 2.20 14.62 2.23
CA PHE A 87 2.10 14.36 0.80
C PHE A 87 2.13 15.67 -0.03
N GLU A 88 1.42 16.71 0.39
CA GLU A 88 1.43 18.02 -0.26
C GLU A 88 2.81 18.67 -0.22
N THR A 89 3.54 18.53 0.90
CA THR A 89 4.89 19.08 1.04
C THR A 89 5.85 18.45 0.02
N VAL A 90 5.74 17.14 -0.25
CA VAL A 90 6.58 16.48 -1.27
C VAL A 90 6.30 17.05 -2.67
N VAL A 91 5.05 17.41 -2.96
CA VAL A 91 4.67 18.03 -4.23
C VAL A 91 5.17 19.48 -4.31
N ARG A 92 5.01 20.26 -3.24
CA ARG A 92 5.37 21.68 -3.20
C ARG A 92 6.88 21.92 -3.10
N ASP A 93 7.56 21.14 -2.27
CA ASP A 93 9.01 21.21 -2.07
C ASP A 93 9.63 19.79 -2.04
N PRO A 94 9.97 19.24 -3.21
CA PRO A 94 10.50 17.89 -3.33
C PRO A 94 11.84 17.67 -2.61
N SER A 95 12.55 18.75 -2.23
CA SER A 95 13.87 18.69 -1.60
C SER A 95 13.82 18.48 -0.09
N ARG A 96 12.71 18.84 0.56
CA ARG A 96 12.59 18.88 2.04
C ARG A 96 12.21 17.56 2.69
N TYR A 97 11.58 16.64 1.97
CA TYR A 97 10.96 15.47 2.59
C TYR A 97 11.86 14.22 2.60
N LYS A 98 12.97 14.26 3.34
CA LYS A 98 13.87 13.09 3.54
C LYS A 98 13.59 12.40 4.88
N VAL A 99 12.50 11.65 4.96
CA VAL A 99 12.22 10.83 6.16
C VAL A 99 13.07 9.57 6.11
N GLN A 100 13.85 9.28 7.16
CA GLN A 100 14.67 8.07 7.26
C GLN A 100 13.85 6.94 7.92
N THR A 101 13.66 5.82 7.22
CA THR A 101 13.05 4.62 7.81
C THR A 101 14.12 3.58 8.14
N ARG A 102 14.12 2.99 9.34
CA ARG A 102 15.04 1.91 9.71
C ARG A 102 14.38 0.56 9.44
N VAL A 103 14.87 -0.18 8.44
CA VAL A 103 14.41 -1.56 8.19
C VAL A 103 15.29 -2.52 9.00
N SER A 104 14.75 -3.12 10.06
CA SER A 104 15.42 -4.22 10.73
C SER A 104 15.08 -5.53 10.02
N ASN A 105 16.04 -6.05 9.25
CA ASN A 105 15.96 -7.44 8.82
C ASN A 105 16.13 -8.32 10.05
N TYR A 106 15.04 -8.95 10.50
CA TYR A 106 15.07 -9.90 11.61
C TYR A 106 15.69 -11.22 11.11
N ARG A 107 17.03 -11.25 10.98
CA ARG A 107 17.75 -12.51 10.87
C ARG A 107 18.28 -12.84 12.26
N LYS A 108 17.75 -13.89 12.89
CA LYS A 108 18.27 -14.47 14.13
C LYS A 108 19.70 -14.98 13.91
N LYS A 109 20.69 -14.10 13.88
CA LYS A 109 22.11 -14.43 14.06
C LYS A 109 22.77 -13.31 14.87
N PRO A 110 23.41 -13.63 16.00
CA PRO A 110 23.90 -12.63 16.96
C PRO A 110 25.10 -11.78 16.50
N SER A 111 25.60 -11.94 15.27
CA SER A 111 26.87 -11.34 14.83
C SER A 111 26.82 -10.49 13.55
N LEU A 112 25.66 -10.30 12.92
CA LEU A 112 25.55 -9.42 11.74
C LEU A 112 24.89 -8.10 12.12
N SER A 113 25.62 -6.99 12.00
CA SER A 113 25.04 -5.65 12.03
C SER A 113 24.07 -5.52 10.86
N SER A 114 22.78 -5.36 11.15
CA SER A 114 21.78 -5.13 10.10
C SER A 114 22.10 -3.81 9.39
N PRO A 115 22.25 -3.78 8.05
CA PRO A 115 22.52 -2.54 7.33
C PRO A 115 21.36 -1.55 7.57
N ILE A 116 21.70 -0.34 8.02
CA ILE A 116 20.74 0.76 8.16
C ILE A 116 20.49 1.31 6.75
N LEU A 117 19.39 0.89 6.14
CA LEU A 117 18.92 1.51 4.91
C LEU A 117 18.28 2.85 5.26
N LYS A 118 18.76 3.95 4.68
CA LYS A 118 18.10 5.26 4.75
C LYS A 118 17.19 5.37 3.53
N THR A 119 15.91 5.04 3.69
CA THR A 119 14.92 5.19 2.60
C THR A 119 14.09 6.43 2.84
N THR A 120 13.95 7.30 1.85
CA THR A 120 12.97 8.39 1.82
C THR A 120 11.57 7.79 1.94
N ALA A 121 10.81 8.14 2.99
CA ALA A 121 9.48 7.57 3.20
C ALA A 121 8.53 7.93 2.05
N LEU A 122 8.31 9.22 1.77
CA LEU A 122 7.49 9.68 0.66
C LEU A 122 8.40 10.14 -0.48
N ASN A 123 8.37 9.42 -1.61
CA ASN A 123 9.14 9.76 -2.79
C ASN A 123 8.23 9.92 -4.01
N TYR A 124 8.38 11.05 -4.71
CA TYR A 124 7.76 11.32 -6.00
C TYR A 124 8.55 10.67 -7.14
N TYR A 125 9.87 10.55 -6.99
CA TYR A 125 10.75 10.04 -8.02
C TYR A 125 10.59 8.52 -8.17
N TYR A 126 10.27 8.10 -9.38
CA TYR A 126 10.22 6.70 -9.77
C TYR A 126 11.00 6.55 -11.07
N ASP A 127 12.22 6.01 -10.96
CA ASP A 127 13.08 5.74 -12.11
C ASP A 127 12.43 4.65 -12.97
N LYS A 128 11.72 5.08 -14.01
CA LYS A 128 11.30 4.16 -15.07
C LYS A 128 12.53 3.87 -15.91
N ARG A 129 12.77 2.60 -16.16
CA ARG A 129 13.93 2.13 -16.90
C ARG A 129 13.49 1.50 -18.21
N ARG A 130 14.28 1.68 -19.27
CA ARG A 130 14.14 0.89 -20.51
C ARG A 130 15.03 -0.34 -20.44
N VAL A 131 14.54 -1.44 -21.01
CA VAL A 131 15.33 -2.64 -21.22
C VAL A 131 16.17 -2.43 -22.49
N LEU A 132 17.45 -2.76 -22.42
CA LEU A 132 18.37 -2.68 -23.56
C LEU A 132 18.14 -3.87 -24.52
N ASP A 133 18.82 -3.83 -25.67
CA ASP A 133 18.69 -4.85 -26.72
C ASP A 133 19.09 -6.27 -26.26
N ASP A 134 19.88 -6.38 -25.19
CA ASP A 134 20.25 -7.65 -24.58
C ASP A 134 19.08 -8.34 -23.83
N GLY A 135 17.95 -7.64 -23.64
CA GLY A 135 16.77 -8.13 -22.95
C GLY A 135 16.94 -8.29 -21.44
N ILE A 136 18.07 -7.88 -20.87
CA ILE A 136 18.43 -8.12 -19.45
C ILE A 136 18.84 -6.81 -18.78
N THR A 137 19.74 -6.06 -19.41
CA THR A 137 20.25 -4.82 -18.86
C THR A 137 19.19 -3.73 -18.96
N THR A 138 19.18 -2.84 -17.97
CA THR A 138 18.23 -1.72 -17.93
C THR A 138 18.97 -0.43 -17.68
N GLU A 139 18.52 0.65 -18.32
CA GLU A 139 19.03 2.00 -18.07
C GLU A 139 17.87 2.96 -17.76
N PRO A 140 18.14 4.05 -17.00
CA PRO A 140 17.14 5.09 -16.75
C PRO A 140 16.56 5.62 -18.07
N LEU A 141 15.27 5.94 -18.06
CA LEU A 141 14.71 6.73 -19.14
C LEU A 141 15.20 8.18 -19.04
N ASP A 142 15.47 8.79 -20.19
CA ASP A 142 15.77 10.21 -20.32
C ASP A 142 14.43 10.99 -20.38
N ILE A 143 13.91 11.37 -19.21
CA ILE A 143 12.61 12.08 -19.02
C ILE A 143 12.74 13.24 -18.05
#